data_AF-A0A7J5VWD3-F1
#
_entry.id   AF-A0A7J5VWD3-F1
#
_cell.length_a   1.000
_cell.length_b   1.000
_cell.length_c   1.000
_cell.angle_alpha   90.00
_cell.angle_beta   90.00
_cell.angle_gamma   90.00
#
_symmetry.space_group_name_H-M   'P 1'
#
loop_
_entity.id
_entity.type
_entity.pdbx_description
1 polymer ?
#
loop_
_entity_poly.entity_id
_entity_poly.type
_entity_poly.pdbx_seq_one_letter_code
_entity_poly.pdbx_strand_id
1 'polypeptide(L)'
;MKKITKNQITDLKIKLPSLQKLIKKEDTDYQMIFVSVFDHWLTQNEFEPDIHTEDPKEIAERREKLQKFIVGLFNMTPIFTWKTKRNNRFFLYPLETEKQILNKCEIQNQHGETGHRYDIILPELKAVYSEEWDWTNIIWFRDREKLQPLIELAEKSGLYILKK
;
A
#
# COMPACT_ATOMS: atom_id res chain seq x y z
N MET A 1 -5.43 -18.31 -6.85
CA MET A 1 -6.24 -17.10 -6.56
C MET A 1 -7.58 -17.22 -7.26
N LYS A 2 -8.67 -17.16 -6.49
CA LYS A 2 -10.05 -17.21 -6.99
C LYS A 2 -10.37 -15.94 -7.76
N LYS A 3 -11.11 -16.02 -8.87
CA LYS A 3 -11.55 -14.82 -9.60
C LYS A 3 -12.69 -14.15 -8.83
N ILE A 4 -12.71 -12.82 -8.81
CA ILE A 4 -13.83 -12.07 -8.26
C ILE A 4 -15.10 -12.21 -9.12
N THR A 5 -16.26 -12.10 -8.48
CA THR A 5 -17.57 -12.18 -9.13
C THR A 5 -17.90 -10.91 -9.93
N LYS A 6 -18.88 -10.97 -10.84
CA LYS A 6 -19.35 -9.78 -11.59
C LYS A 6 -19.83 -8.67 -10.65
N ASN A 7 -20.53 -9.02 -9.57
CA ASN A 7 -21.02 -8.05 -8.60
C ASN A 7 -19.88 -7.33 -7.87
N GLN A 8 -18.84 -8.07 -7.47
CA GLN A 8 -17.63 -7.47 -6.88
C GLN A 8 -16.92 -6.53 -7.86
N ILE A 9 -16.82 -6.89 -9.14
CA ILE A 9 -16.24 -6.00 -10.16
C ILE A 9 -17.03 -4.70 -10.27
N THR A 10 -18.37 -4.78 -10.30
CA THR A 10 -19.23 -3.60 -10.39
C THR A 10 -19.09 -2.72 -9.15
N ASP A 11 -19.12 -3.30 -7.95
CA ASP A 11 -18.93 -2.57 -6.69
C ASP A 11 -17.57 -1.86 -6.64
N LEU A 12 -16.50 -2.55 -7.02
CA LEU A 12 -15.15 -1.98 -7.12
C LEU A 12 -15.07 -0.80 -8.08
N LYS A 13 -15.73 -0.88 -9.24
CA LYS A 13 -15.76 0.22 -10.21
C LYS A 13 -16.50 1.45 -9.68
N ILE A 14 -17.51 1.26 -8.83
CA ILE A 14 -18.27 2.36 -8.21
C ILE A 14 -17.43 3.01 -7.10
N LYS A 15 -16.82 2.20 -6.23
CA LYS A 15 -16.01 2.68 -5.10
C LYS A 15 -14.69 3.31 -5.55
N LEU A 16 -14.05 2.70 -6.56
CA LEU A 16 -12.76 3.07 -7.11
C LEU A 16 -12.86 3.23 -8.63
N PRO A 17 -13.52 4.28 -9.13
CA PRO A 17 -13.52 4.56 -10.56
C PRO A 17 -12.09 4.87 -11.03
N SER A 18 -11.80 4.59 -12.29
CA SER A 18 -10.48 4.80 -12.89
C SER A 18 -9.32 4.04 -12.20
N LEU A 19 -9.61 3.02 -11.38
CA LEU A 19 -8.58 2.20 -10.69
C LEU A 19 -7.48 1.69 -11.64
N GLN A 20 -7.85 1.27 -12.85
CA GLN A 20 -6.88 0.80 -13.83
C GLN A 20 -5.93 1.92 -14.31
N LYS A 21 -6.43 3.16 -14.42
CA LYS A 21 -5.61 4.33 -14.78
C LYS A 21 -4.64 4.65 -13.64
N LEU A 22 -5.14 4.67 -12.40
CA LEU A 22 -4.34 4.89 -11.20
C LEU A 22 -3.16 3.91 -11.10
N ILE A 23 -3.43 2.62 -11.24
CA ILE A 23 -2.40 1.57 -11.19
C ILE A 23 -1.38 1.71 -12.32
N LYS A 24 -1.80 2.21 -13.49
CA LYS A 24 -0.90 2.50 -14.61
C LYS A 24 -0.16 3.83 -14.46
N LYS A 25 -0.35 4.55 -13.35
CA LYS A 25 0.19 5.88 -13.10
C LYS A 25 -0.21 6.89 -14.19
N GLU A 26 -1.40 6.72 -14.75
CA GLU A 26 -2.04 7.69 -15.64
C GLU A 26 -2.73 8.79 -14.82
N ASP A 27 -3.14 9.88 -15.47
CA ASP A 27 -3.79 11.00 -14.79
C ASP A 27 -5.14 10.59 -14.16
N THR A 28 -5.33 10.93 -12.89
CA THR A 28 -6.53 10.61 -12.11
C THR A 28 -6.84 11.68 -11.07
N ASP A 29 -8.06 11.67 -10.54
CA ASP A 29 -8.55 12.58 -9.51
C ASP A 29 -8.27 12.10 -8.08
N TYR A 30 -7.39 11.11 -7.90
CA TYR A 30 -7.03 10.60 -6.59
C TYR A 30 -6.10 11.57 -5.87
N GLN A 31 -6.37 11.77 -4.59
CA GLN A 31 -5.44 12.43 -3.68
C GLN A 31 -4.45 11.41 -3.15
N MET A 32 -3.31 11.89 -2.63
CA MET A 32 -2.27 11.03 -2.06
C MET A 32 -1.78 11.54 -0.71
N ILE A 33 -1.51 10.60 0.18
CA ILE A 33 -0.73 10.80 1.41
C ILE A 33 0.37 9.74 1.46
N PHE A 34 1.41 10.01 2.22
CA PHE A 34 2.55 9.11 2.36
C PHE A 34 2.53 8.44 3.72
N VAL A 35 2.90 7.18 3.77
CA VAL A 35 3.11 6.40 4.99
C VAL A 35 4.57 6.03 5.04
N SER A 36 5.30 6.54 6.01
CA SER A 36 6.74 6.31 6.13
C SER A 36 7.10 5.70 7.47
N VAL A 37 8.24 5.02 7.52
CA VAL A 37 8.89 4.63 8.77
C VAL A 37 9.55 5.83 9.47
N PHE A 38 9.79 6.91 8.72
CA PHE A 38 10.36 8.17 9.19
C PHE A 38 9.25 9.18 9.53
N ASP A 39 9.45 9.97 10.57
CA ASP A 39 8.48 10.97 11.05
C ASP A 39 8.49 12.28 10.24
N HIS A 40 9.44 12.43 9.33
CA HIS A 40 9.56 13.56 8.43
C HIS A 40 10.21 13.14 7.09
N TRP A 41 10.20 14.05 6.12
CA TRP A 41 11.00 13.89 4.91
C TRP A 41 12.46 14.06 5.23
N LEU A 42 13.27 13.04 4.95
CA LEU A 42 14.70 13.07 5.20
C LEU A 42 15.35 14.25 4.49
N THR A 43 16.22 14.95 5.22
CA THR A 43 17.12 15.94 4.62
C THR A 43 18.22 15.26 3.82
N GLN A 44 18.93 16.03 3.00
CA GLN A 44 20.06 15.52 2.21
C GLN A 44 21.14 14.85 3.08
N ASN A 45 21.31 15.28 4.34
CA ASN A 45 22.31 14.73 5.25
C ASN A 45 21.85 13.43 5.92
N GLU A 46 20.54 13.23 6.06
CA GLU A 46 19.93 12.04 6.67
C GLU A 46 19.72 10.93 5.64
N PHE A 47 19.54 11.29 4.37
CA PHE A 47 19.20 10.36 3.29
C PHE A 47 20.14 9.16 3.22
N GLU A 48 21.45 9.38 3.04
CA GLU A 48 22.41 8.28 2.87
C GLU A 48 22.44 7.30 4.06
N PRO A 49 22.68 7.75 5.32
CA PRO A 49 22.75 6.83 6.45
C PRO A 49 21.42 6.15 6.75
N ASP A 50 20.29 6.86 6.61
CA ASP A 50 18.99 6.33 7.01
C ASP A 50 18.38 5.44 5.93
N ILE A 51 18.56 5.71 4.64
CA ILE A 51 18.03 4.84 3.56
C ILE A 51 18.86 3.57 3.43
N HIS A 52 20.19 3.69 3.51
CA HIS A 52 21.14 2.60 3.29
C HIS A 52 21.70 1.99 4.59
N THR A 53 20.95 2.10 5.69
CA THR A 53 21.33 1.44 6.95
C THR A 53 21.59 -0.05 6.72
N GLU A 54 22.75 -0.52 7.15
CA GLU A 54 23.12 -1.95 7.11
C GLU A 54 22.81 -2.66 8.42
N ASP A 55 22.30 -1.96 9.44
CA ASP A 55 21.95 -2.55 10.74
C ASP A 55 20.77 -3.53 10.56
N PRO A 56 20.99 -4.85 10.72
CA PRO A 56 19.93 -5.84 10.56
C PRO A 56 18.77 -5.64 11.54
N LYS A 57 19.05 -5.07 12.72
CA LYS A 57 18.03 -4.82 13.75
C LYS A 57 17.10 -3.70 13.30
N GLU A 58 17.66 -2.60 12.82
CA GLU A 58 16.87 -1.47 12.33
C GLU A 58 16.03 -1.86 11.10
N ILE A 59 16.62 -2.58 10.15
CA ILE A 59 15.90 -3.13 9.00
C ILE A 59 14.72 -4.01 9.45
N ALA A 60 14.95 -4.89 10.44
CA ALA A 60 13.90 -5.76 10.97
C ALA A 60 12.78 -4.96 11.65
N GLU A 61 13.11 -3.93 12.44
CA GLU A 61 12.13 -3.06 13.10
C GLU A 61 11.26 -2.30 12.08
N ARG A 62 11.88 -1.76 11.02
CA ARG A 62 11.17 -1.07 9.91
C ARG A 62 10.20 -2.01 9.20
N ARG A 63 10.66 -3.22 8.85
CA ARG A 63 9.82 -4.27 8.26
C ARG A 63 8.69 -4.68 9.18
N GLU A 64 8.93 -4.77 10.48
CA GLU A 64 7.90 -5.13 11.46
C GLU A 64 6.77 -4.10 11.51
N LYS A 65 7.10 -2.79 11.51
CA LYS A 65 6.10 -1.70 11.45
C LYS A 65 5.23 -1.80 10.20
N LEU A 66 5.84 -1.99 9.03
CA LEU A 66 5.13 -2.16 7.76
C LEU A 66 4.27 -3.42 7.74
N GLN A 67 4.77 -4.53 8.30
CA GLN A 67 4.02 -5.78 8.42
C GLN A 67 2.80 -5.62 9.32
N LYS A 68 2.96 -5.01 10.51
CA LYS A 68 1.86 -4.73 11.45
C LYS A 68 0.76 -3.93 10.78
N PHE A 69 1.14 -2.90 10.02
CA PHE A 69 0.20 -2.08 9.28
C PHE A 69 -0.58 -2.88 8.23
N ILE A 70 0.10 -3.69 7.42
CA ILE A 70 -0.55 -4.50 6.37
C ILE A 70 -1.48 -5.57 6.94
N VAL A 71 -1.07 -6.24 8.02
CA VAL A 71 -1.92 -7.20 8.73
C VAL A 71 -3.13 -6.48 9.33
N GLY A 72 -2.93 -5.29 9.89
CA GLY A 72 -4.02 -4.43 10.36
C GLY A 72 -5.02 -4.08 9.26
N LEU A 73 -4.55 -3.71 8.07
CA LEU A 73 -5.41 -3.44 6.91
C LEU A 73 -6.24 -4.66 6.52
N PHE A 74 -5.60 -5.84 6.50
CA PHE A 74 -6.25 -7.11 6.18
C PHE A 74 -7.37 -7.46 7.16
N ASN A 75 -7.16 -7.20 8.46
CA ASN A 75 -8.15 -7.43 9.49
C ASN A 75 -9.29 -6.40 9.48
N MET A 76 -9.03 -5.21 8.93
CA MET A 76 -9.99 -4.10 8.91
C MET A 76 -10.97 -4.15 7.74
N THR A 77 -10.53 -4.58 6.55
CA THR A 77 -11.33 -4.53 5.33
C THR A 77 -10.96 -5.66 4.38
N PRO A 78 -11.88 -6.13 3.51
CA PRO A 78 -11.52 -6.95 2.37
C PRO A 78 -10.45 -6.26 1.51
N ILE A 79 -9.46 -7.05 1.07
CA ILE A 79 -8.33 -6.59 0.29
C ILE A 79 -8.30 -7.29 -1.07
N PHE A 80 -7.92 -6.55 -2.10
CA PHE A 80 -7.73 -7.08 -3.44
C PHE A 80 -6.34 -6.75 -3.97
N THR A 81 -5.80 -7.61 -4.81
CA THR A 81 -4.64 -7.35 -5.67
C THR A 81 -5.08 -7.35 -7.12
N TRP A 82 -4.24 -6.82 -7.99
CA TRP A 82 -4.44 -6.89 -9.43
C TRP A 82 -3.35 -7.70 -10.14
N LYS A 83 -3.63 -8.15 -11.36
CA LYS A 83 -2.66 -8.66 -12.33
C LYS A 83 -3.09 -8.31 -13.75
N THR A 84 -2.12 -8.02 -14.59
CA THR A 84 -2.33 -7.96 -16.04
C THR A 84 -2.08 -9.34 -16.65
N LYS A 85 -2.95 -9.77 -17.59
CA LYS A 85 -2.74 -10.96 -18.42
C LYS A 85 -2.55 -10.57 -19.89
N ARG A 86 -2.35 -11.57 -20.76
CA ARG A 86 -2.29 -11.41 -22.23
C ARG A 86 -3.32 -10.37 -22.72
N ASN A 87 -2.87 -9.53 -23.64
CA ASN A 87 -3.63 -8.42 -24.25
C ASN A 87 -3.99 -7.31 -23.26
N ASN A 88 -3.11 -7.02 -22.30
CA ASN A 88 -3.25 -5.93 -21.32
C ASN A 88 -4.55 -5.99 -20.50
N ARG A 89 -5.11 -7.18 -20.30
CA ARG A 89 -6.37 -7.37 -19.58
C ARG A 89 -6.11 -7.31 -18.08
N PHE A 90 -6.78 -6.36 -17.42
CA PHE A 90 -6.70 -6.12 -15.99
C PHE A 90 -7.64 -7.05 -15.21
N PHE A 91 -7.10 -7.80 -14.25
CA PHE A 91 -7.86 -8.72 -13.41
C PHE A 91 -7.60 -8.42 -11.94
N LEU A 92 -8.67 -8.50 -11.15
CA LEU A 92 -8.63 -8.34 -9.70
C LEU A 92 -8.82 -9.71 -9.01
N TYR A 93 -8.15 -9.86 -7.89
CA TYR A 93 -8.14 -11.08 -7.09
C TYR A 93 -8.28 -10.71 -5.62
N PRO A 94 -9.16 -11.35 -4.85
CA PRO A 94 -9.22 -11.14 -3.42
C PRO A 94 -7.98 -11.78 -2.78
N LEU A 95 -7.48 -11.15 -1.73
CA LEU A 95 -6.53 -11.73 -0.80
C LEU A 95 -7.34 -12.17 0.43
N GLU A 96 -7.55 -13.47 0.58
CA GLU A 96 -8.49 -14.06 1.54
C GLU A 96 -7.79 -14.56 2.82
N THR A 97 -6.45 -14.61 2.82
CA THR A 97 -5.67 -15.04 3.97
C THR A 97 -4.49 -14.13 4.23
N GLU A 98 -4.07 -14.02 5.49
CA GLU A 98 -2.90 -13.24 5.89
C GLU A 98 -1.64 -13.69 5.12
N LYS A 99 -1.46 -15.00 4.93
CA LYS A 99 -0.36 -15.55 4.12
C LYS A 99 -0.37 -15.03 2.68
N GLN A 100 -1.54 -14.86 2.06
CA GLN A 100 -1.61 -14.34 0.68
C GLN A 100 -1.20 -12.87 0.59
N ILE A 101 -1.59 -12.05 1.57
CA ILE A 101 -1.21 -10.64 1.58
C ILE A 101 0.28 -10.46 1.93
N LEU A 102 0.80 -11.17 2.92
CA LEU A 102 2.22 -11.13 3.25
C LEU A 102 3.09 -11.58 2.08
N ASN A 103 2.69 -12.64 1.37
CA ASN A 103 3.38 -13.08 0.15
C ASN A 103 3.26 -12.08 -1.00
N LYS A 104 2.17 -11.30 -1.09
CA LYS A 104 2.01 -10.28 -2.14
C LYS A 104 2.90 -9.07 -1.88
N CYS A 105 3.09 -8.70 -0.62
CA CYS A 105 3.83 -7.51 -0.23
C CYS A 105 5.33 -7.77 -0.06
N GLU A 106 5.73 -9.03 0.15
CA GLU A 106 7.13 -9.46 0.28
C GLU A 106 7.91 -8.61 1.30
N ILE A 107 7.30 -8.32 2.46
CA ILE A 107 7.84 -7.40 3.48
C ILE A 107 9.27 -7.77 3.92
N GLN A 108 9.57 -9.06 3.97
CA GLN A 108 10.88 -9.57 4.37
C GLN A 108 11.99 -9.25 3.34
N ASN A 109 11.63 -8.89 2.11
CA ASN A 109 12.55 -8.49 1.05
C ASN A 109 12.64 -6.96 0.91
N GLN A 110 11.93 -6.17 1.72
CA GLN A 110 11.94 -4.71 1.60
C GLN A 110 13.22 -4.09 2.16
N HIS A 111 13.78 -3.15 1.42
CA HIS A 111 14.85 -2.25 1.86
C HIS A 111 14.69 -0.88 1.18
N GLY A 112 15.49 0.12 1.58
CA GLY A 112 15.36 1.50 1.10
C GLY A 112 15.39 1.66 -0.42
N GLU A 113 16.12 0.77 -1.09
CA GLU A 113 16.31 0.78 -2.55
C GLU A 113 15.34 -0.14 -3.30
N THR A 114 14.19 -0.47 -2.71
CA THR A 114 13.17 -1.28 -3.38
C THR A 114 11.82 -0.62 -3.29
N GLY A 115 11.13 -0.52 -4.41
CA GLY A 115 9.77 0.03 -4.48
C GLY A 115 8.92 -0.62 -5.56
N HIS A 116 7.66 -0.23 -5.62
CA HIS A 116 6.69 -0.62 -6.65
C HIS A 116 6.41 -2.13 -6.80
N ARG A 117 6.64 -2.96 -5.78
CA ARG A 117 6.37 -4.42 -5.86
C ARG A 117 4.90 -4.76 -5.73
N TYR A 118 4.13 -3.91 -5.05
CA TYR A 118 2.72 -4.18 -4.81
C TYR A 118 1.84 -2.93 -4.82
N ASP A 119 0.60 -3.20 -5.21
CA ASP A 119 -0.55 -2.35 -4.91
C ASP A 119 -1.61 -3.23 -4.25
N ILE A 120 -2.14 -2.72 -3.14
CA ILE A 120 -3.21 -3.30 -2.33
C ILE A 120 -4.43 -2.41 -2.50
N ILE A 121 -5.53 -2.99 -2.95
CA ILE A 121 -6.77 -2.28 -3.20
C ILE A 121 -7.67 -2.44 -1.97
N LEU A 122 -8.16 -1.30 -1.45
CA LEU A 122 -8.92 -1.17 -0.20
C LEU A 122 -10.30 -0.54 -0.51
N PRO A 123 -11.29 -1.32 -0.98
CA PRO A 123 -12.51 -0.77 -1.56
C PRO A 123 -13.37 -0.01 -0.56
N GLU A 124 -13.50 -0.52 0.68
CA GLU A 124 -14.33 0.10 1.71
C GLU A 124 -13.78 1.46 2.16
N LEU A 125 -12.46 1.65 2.02
CA LEU A 125 -11.78 2.92 2.27
C LEU A 125 -11.69 3.80 1.02
N LYS A 126 -12.18 3.32 -0.13
CA LYS A 126 -12.00 3.95 -1.44
C LYS A 126 -10.54 4.37 -1.68
N ALA A 127 -9.62 3.46 -1.35
CA ALA A 127 -8.18 3.71 -1.42
C ALA A 127 -7.39 2.58 -2.09
N VAL A 128 -6.17 2.91 -2.50
CA VAL A 128 -5.12 1.98 -2.93
C VAL A 128 -3.86 2.28 -2.14
N TYR A 129 -3.29 1.26 -1.53
CA TYR A 129 -2.01 1.34 -0.83
C TYR A 129 -0.92 0.73 -1.71
N SER A 130 0.07 1.53 -2.07
CA SER A 130 1.12 1.19 -3.03
C SER A 130 2.47 1.34 -2.38
N GLU A 131 3.36 0.40 -2.69
CA GLU A 131 4.75 0.52 -2.29
C GLU A 131 5.50 1.56 -3.11
N GLU A 132 6.30 2.37 -2.43
CA GLU A 132 7.26 3.29 -3.03
C GLU A 132 8.67 3.03 -2.48
N TRP A 133 9.60 3.92 -2.83
CA TRP A 133 11.00 3.86 -2.42
C TRP A 133 11.18 4.39 -0.99
N ASP A 134 12.40 4.29 -0.47
CA ASP A 134 12.83 5.03 0.72
C ASP A 134 12.01 4.71 1.97
N TRP A 135 11.64 3.44 2.13
CA TRP A 135 10.78 2.96 3.23
C TRP A 135 9.45 3.69 3.36
N THR A 136 8.98 4.26 2.25
CA THR A 136 7.78 5.07 2.17
C THR A 136 6.81 4.42 1.20
N ASN A 137 5.54 4.41 1.57
CA ASN A 137 4.44 3.91 0.76
C ASN A 137 3.43 5.03 0.51
N ILE A 138 2.63 4.91 -0.54
CA ILE A 138 1.61 5.88 -0.89
C ILE A 138 0.22 5.30 -0.65
N ILE A 139 -0.68 6.12 -0.12
CA ILE A 139 -2.10 5.85 -0.14
C ILE A 139 -2.75 6.82 -1.12
N TRP A 140 -3.30 6.25 -2.18
CA TRP A 140 -4.15 6.95 -3.13
C TRP A 140 -5.59 6.83 -2.68
N PHE A 141 -6.33 7.93 -2.58
CA PHE A 141 -7.69 7.92 -2.05
C PHE A 141 -8.59 8.97 -2.72
N ARG A 142 -9.91 8.81 -2.57
CA ARG A 142 -10.91 9.78 -3.05
C ARG A 142 -11.81 10.34 -1.95
N ASP A 143 -11.76 9.76 -0.75
CA ASP A 143 -12.66 10.09 0.35
C ASP A 143 -11.85 10.19 1.64
N ARG A 144 -11.55 11.43 2.05
CA ARG A 144 -10.67 11.69 3.20
C ARG A 144 -11.27 11.23 4.52
N GLU A 145 -12.60 11.30 4.67
CA GLU A 145 -13.28 10.85 5.89
C GLU A 145 -13.13 9.34 6.07
N LYS A 146 -13.09 8.59 4.97
CA LYS A 146 -12.87 7.14 4.98
C LYS A 146 -11.44 6.74 5.31
N LEU A 147 -10.46 7.66 5.29
CA LEU A 147 -9.07 7.36 5.62
C LEU A 147 -8.78 7.38 7.12
N GLN A 148 -9.63 7.97 7.96
CA GLN A 148 -9.33 8.14 9.38
C GLN A 148 -8.96 6.81 10.10
N PRO A 149 -9.67 5.68 9.89
CA PRO A 149 -9.30 4.41 10.52
C PRO A 149 -7.91 3.91 10.06
N LEU A 150 -7.53 4.20 8.82
CA LEU A 150 -6.25 3.83 8.28
C LEU A 150 -5.12 4.68 8.88
N ILE A 151 -5.33 5.99 9.05
CA ILE A 151 -4.36 6.90 9.67
C ILE A 151 -4.06 6.45 11.10
N GLU A 152 -5.10 6.18 11.89
CA GLU A 152 -4.96 5.68 13.25
C GLU A 152 -4.25 4.32 13.30
N LEU A 153 -4.47 3.47 12.30
CA LEU A 153 -3.79 2.19 12.19
C LEU A 153 -2.31 2.36 11.86
N ALA A 154 -1.95 3.31 11.00
CA ALA A 154 -0.56 3.62 10.69
C ALA A 154 0.20 4.07 11.95
N GLU A 155 -0.38 5.01 12.70
CA GLU A 155 0.17 5.49 13.97
C GLU A 155 0.33 4.36 14.99
N LYS A 156 -0.69 3.51 15.18
CA LYS A 156 -0.63 2.32 16.05
C LYS A 156 0.43 1.31 15.62
N SER A 157 0.77 1.28 14.34
CA SER A 157 1.81 0.41 13.78
C SER A 157 3.21 1.02 13.87
N GLY A 158 3.33 2.25 14.39
CA GLY A 158 4.60 2.97 14.51
C GLY A 158 5.07 3.61 13.19
N LEU A 159 4.15 3.83 12.25
CA LEU A 159 4.38 4.54 11.00
C LEU A 159 3.84 5.97 11.09
N TYR A 160 4.33 6.83 10.20
CA TYR A 160 4.01 8.25 10.17
C TYR A 160 3.32 8.63 8.87
N ILE A 161 2.37 9.55 8.97
CA ILE A 161 1.69 10.12 7.80
C ILE A 161 2.39 11.41 7.40
N LEU A 162 3.03 11.41 6.23
CA LEU A 162 3.67 12.60 5.68
C LEU A 162 2.75 13.29 4.67
N LYS A 163 2.80 14.62 4.69
CA LYS A 163 2.16 15.47 3.69
C LYS A 163 3.19 15.93 2.67
N LYS A 164 2.75 16.08 1.43
CA LYS A 164 3.54 16.71 0.38
C LYS A 164 3.78 18.19 0.68
#